data_AF-A0AAW0MH01-F1
#
_entry.id   AF-A0AAW0MH01-F1
#
_cell.length_a   1.000
_cell.length_b   1.000
_cell.length_c   1.000
_cell.angle_alpha   90.00
_cell.angle_beta   90.00
_cell.angle_gamma   90.00
#
_symmetry.space_group_name_H-M   'P 1'
#
loop_
_entity.id
_entity.type
_entity.pdbx_description
1 polymer ?
#
loop_
_entity_poly.entity_id
_entity_poly.type
_entity_poly.pdbx_seq_one_letter_code
_entity_poly.pdbx_strand_id
1 'polypeptide(L)'
;MHLFGCKFKFLLENDMWRKNFDNPTWSMVTVFQLLTQEDWNYVLYNAMAASTAWSAIYFIVTIILGKNLFLNVLVSIVLHNFQALVSAFCSLLMVHF
;
A
#
# COMPACT_ATOMS: atom_id res chain seq x y z
N MET A 1 -4.27 5.15 -13.23
CA MET A 1 -4.69 4.96 -14.64
C MET A 1 -4.78 6.27 -15.41
N HIS A 2 -5.31 7.37 -14.85
CA HIS A 2 -5.38 8.67 -15.55
C HIS A 2 -4.04 9.42 -15.72
N LEU A 3 -3.06 9.23 -14.84
CA LEU A 3 -1.79 9.98 -14.87
C LEU A 3 -0.66 9.30 -15.67
N PHE A 4 -0.77 7.99 -15.92
CA PHE A 4 0.32 7.15 -16.47
C PHE A 4 -0.11 6.25 -17.65
N GLY A 5 -1.31 6.44 -18.18
CA GLY A 5 -1.86 5.59 -19.24
C GLY A 5 -0.96 5.53 -20.47
N CYS A 6 -0.49 4.33 -20.81
CA CYS A 6 0.26 3.97 -22.02
C CYS A 6 1.69 4.51 -22.22
N LYS A 7 2.27 5.30 -21.30
CA LYS A 7 3.67 5.77 -21.43
C LYS A 7 4.72 4.83 -20.83
N PHE A 8 4.31 3.79 -20.09
CA PHE A 8 5.21 2.82 -19.46
C PHE A 8 5.96 1.91 -20.45
N LYS A 9 5.55 1.90 -21.73
CA LYS A 9 5.98 0.90 -22.72
C LYS A 9 7.37 1.15 -23.35
N PHE A 10 7.95 2.35 -23.24
CA PHE A 10 9.02 2.76 -24.17
C PHE A 10 10.45 2.82 -23.59
N LEU A 11 10.67 2.74 -22.27
CA LEU A 11 12.01 3.04 -21.71
C LEU A 11 12.76 1.89 -21.02
N LEU A 12 12.20 0.68 -20.93
CA LEU A 12 12.87 -0.45 -20.27
C LEU A 12 12.66 -1.74 -21.07
N GLU A 13 13.54 -1.97 -22.04
CA GLU A 13 13.59 -3.12 -22.95
C GLU A 13 14.01 -4.45 -22.28
N ASN A 14 13.82 -4.70 -20.97
CA ASN A 14 14.15 -6.06 -20.47
C ASN A 14 13.33 -6.67 -19.31
N ASP A 15 12.68 -5.93 -18.40
CA ASP A 15 12.16 -6.57 -17.16
C ASP A 15 10.79 -6.07 -16.63
N MET A 16 9.81 -5.77 -17.49
CA MET A 16 8.55 -5.16 -17.02
C MET A 16 7.25 -5.87 -17.39
N TRP A 17 7.20 -7.20 -17.38
CA TRP A 17 5.88 -7.86 -17.43
C TRP A 17 5.08 -7.71 -16.11
N ARG A 18 5.71 -7.29 -15.00
CA ARG A 18 5.08 -7.26 -13.65
C ARG A 18 4.64 -5.90 -13.11
N LYS A 19 5.11 -4.77 -13.66
CA LYS A 19 4.87 -3.42 -13.09
C LYS A 19 4.11 -2.51 -14.08
N ASN A 20 3.09 -3.05 -14.73
CA ASN A 20 2.28 -2.31 -15.69
C ASN A 20 1.06 -1.70 -15.01
N PHE A 21 0.89 -0.38 -15.13
CA PHE A 21 -0.34 0.32 -14.76
C PHE A 21 -1.44 0.19 -15.84
N ASP A 22 -1.23 -0.67 -16.85
CA ASP A 22 -2.12 -0.87 -18.00
C ASP A 22 -3.40 -1.62 -17.62
N ASN A 23 -3.32 -2.55 -16.66
CA ASN A 23 -4.46 -3.32 -16.18
C ASN A 23 -4.77 -2.97 -14.71
N PRO A 24 -6.04 -2.81 -14.32
CA PRO A 24 -6.41 -2.38 -12.97
C PRO A 24 -5.90 -3.36 -11.91
N THR A 25 -5.89 -4.66 -12.22
CA THR A 25 -5.39 -5.73 -11.36
C THR A 25 -3.89 -5.60 -11.04
N TRP A 26 -3.06 -5.24 -12.03
CA TRP A 26 -1.61 -5.08 -11.84
C TRP A 26 -1.26 -3.76 -11.15
N SER A 27 -2.07 -2.72 -11.38
CA SER A 27 -1.93 -1.45 -10.66
C SER A 27 -2.18 -1.61 -9.15
N MET A 28 -3.14 -2.45 -8.76
CA MET A 28 -3.41 -2.74 -7.34
C MET A 28 -2.25 -3.48 -6.67
N VAL A 29 -1.65 -4.47 -7.34
CA VAL A 29 -0.46 -5.18 -6.83
C VAL A 29 0.73 -4.22 -6.65
N THR A 30 0.92 -3.32 -7.60
CA THR A 30 2.01 -2.31 -7.53
C THR A 30 1.78 -1.32 -6.39
N VAL A 31 0.54 -0.91 -6.14
CA VAL A 31 0.20 -0.07 -4.98
C VAL A 31 0.42 -0.85 -3.68
N PHE A 32 0.06 -2.13 -3.63
CA PHE A 32 0.31 -2.98 -2.47
C PHE A 32 1.81 -3.11 -2.17
N GLN A 33 2.66 -3.33 -3.18
CA GLN A 33 4.13 -3.32 -3.03
C GLN A 33 4.66 -1.97 -2.51
N LEU A 34 4.04 -0.86 -2.92
CA LEU A 34 4.39 0.45 -2.41
C LEU A 34 4.03 0.63 -0.93
N LEU A 35 2.91 0.05 -0.49
CA LEU A 35 2.47 0.07 0.91
C LEU A 35 3.39 -0.76 1.81
N THR A 36 3.94 -1.87 1.32
CA THR A 36 4.90 -2.71 2.05
C THR A 36 6.31 -2.10 2.10
N GLN A 37 6.53 -0.96 1.44
CA GLN A 37 7.83 -0.30 1.31
C GLN A 37 8.91 -1.18 0.64
N GLU A 38 8.50 -2.14 -0.19
CA GLU A 38 9.39 -3.01 -0.93
C GLU A 38 9.69 -2.38 -2.30
N ASP A 39 10.97 -2.16 -2.60
CA ASP A 39 11.44 -1.60 -3.89
C ASP A 39 10.73 -0.31 -4.35
N TRP A 40 10.21 0.47 -3.40
CA TRP A 40 9.45 1.71 -3.68
C TRP A 40 10.27 2.74 -4.47
N ASN A 41 11.58 2.80 -4.22
CA ASN A 41 12.52 3.67 -4.94
C ASN A 41 12.56 3.34 -6.43
N TYR A 42 12.67 2.06 -6.77
CA TYR A 42 12.72 1.60 -8.15
C TYR A 42 11.41 1.88 -8.89
N VAL A 43 10.27 1.67 -8.21
CA VAL A 43 8.95 2.01 -8.75
C VAL A 43 8.81 3.52 -8.98
N LEU A 44 9.31 4.35 -8.06
CA LEU A 44 9.30 5.80 -8.17
C LEU A 44 10.14 6.29 -9.36
N TYR A 45 11.36 5.78 -9.52
CA TYR A 45 12.22 6.16 -10.64
C TYR A 45 11.62 5.78 -11.99
N ASN A 46 11.02 4.59 -12.08
CA ASN A 46 10.33 4.16 -13.29
C ASN A 46 9.09 5.02 -13.59
N ALA A 47 8.35 5.41 -12.54
CA ALA A 47 7.21 6.30 -12.70
C ALA A 47 7.63 7.72 -13.15
N MET A 48 8.73 8.26 -12.60
CA MET A 48 9.27 9.56 -13.01
C MET A 48 9.76 9.54 -14.46
N ALA A 49 10.41 8.45 -14.88
CA ALA A 49 10.83 8.25 -16.27
C ALA A 49 9.64 8.15 -17.23
N ALA A 50 8.52 7.56 -16.80
CA ALA A 50 7.32 7.38 -17.61
C ALA A 50 6.44 8.64 -17.72
N SER A 51 6.43 9.53 -16.72
CA SER A 51 5.58 10.73 -16.73
C SER A 51 6.35 12.04 -16.73
N THR A 52 6.87 12.46 -15.58
CA THR A 52 7.40 13.80 -15.25
C THR A 52 7.83 13.79 -13.80
N ALA A 53 8.86 14.57 -13.43
CA ALA A 53 9.38 14.62 -12.06
C ALA A 53 8.33 14.99 -10.99
N TRP A 54 7.25 15.70 -11.37
CA TRP A 54 6.17 16.11 -10.47
C TRP A 54 5.30 14.95 -9.96
N SER A 55 5.32 13.81 -10.65
CA SER A 55 4.58 12.61 -10.22
C SER A 55 5.18 11.95 -8.99
N ALA A 56 6.45 12.24 -8.68
CA ALA A 56 7.11 11.75 -7.48
C ALA A 56 6.41 12.22 -6.21
N ILE A 57 5.92 13.47 -6.19
CA ILE A 57 5.23 14.06 -5.04
C ILE A 57 3.93 13.30 -4.76
N TYR A 58 3.19 12.94 -5.82
CA TYR A 58 1.97 12.12 -5.69
C TYR A 58 2.27 10.75 -5.06
N PHE A 59 3.34 10.09 -5.49
CA PHE A 59 3.75 8.80 -4.92
C PHE A 59 4.21 8.91 -3.47
N ILE A 60 4.98 9.94 -3.12
CA ILE A 60 5.44 10.16 -1.73
C ILE A 60 4.24 10.36 -0.80
N VAL A 61 3.28 11.20 -1.20
CA VAL A 61 2.05 11.44 -0.43
C VAL A 61 1.23 10.15 -0.30
N THR A 62 1.15 9.36 -1.37
CA THR A 62 0.41 8.08 -1.37
C THR A 62 1.08 7.04 -0.46
N ILE A 63 2.42 6.97 -0.41
CA ILE A 63 3.17 6.08 0.48
C ILE A 63 2.92 6.47 1.94
N ILE A 64 3.02 7.76 2.27
CA ILE A 64 2.84 8.25 3.64
C ILE A 64 1.40 8.00 4.12
N LEU A 65 0.41 8.41 3.33
CA LEU A 65 -1.00 8.21 3.67
C LEU A 65 -1.35 6.73 3.73
N GLY A 66 -0.95 5.96 2.71
CA GLY A 66 -1.27 4.55 2.59
C GLY A 66 -0.72 3.72 3.74
N LYS A 67 0.56 3.90 4.10
CA LYS A 67 1.17 3.20 5.24
C LYS A 67 0.46 3.53 6.55
N ASN A 68 0.18 4.81 6.80
CA ASN A 68 -0.45 5.23 8.06
C ASN A 68 -1.88 4.72 8.17
N LEU A 69 -2.65 4.76 7.08
CA LEU A 69 -4.00 4.21 7.05
C LEU A 69 -4.00 2.69 7.25
N PHE A 70 -3.14 1.96 6.54
CA PHE A 70 -3.04 0.50 6.66
C PHE A 70 -2.64 0.07 8.06
N LEU A 71 -1.61 0.69 8.64
CA LEU A 71 -1.17 0.40 10.01
C LEU A 71 -2.23 0.76 11.05
N ASN A 72 -2.91 1.89 10.91
CA ASN A 72 -3.96 2.29 11.84
C ASN A 72 -5.16 1.33 11.82
N VAL A 73 -5.51 0.79 10.66
CA VAL A 73 -6.56 -0.25 10.55
C VAL A 73 -6.10 -1.55 11.20
N LEU A 74 -4.87 -2.00 10.92
CA LEU A 74 -4.34 -3.22 11.54
C LEU A 74 -4.28 -3.10 13.06
N VAL A 75 -3.74 -1.98 13.57
CA VAL A 75 -3.66 -1.69 15.01
C VAL A 75 -5.07 -1.63 15.61
N SER A 76 -6.03 -0.97 14.94
CA SER A 76 -7.41 -0.89 15.41
C SER A 76 -8.04 -2.29 15.56
N ILE A 77 -7.85 -3.17 14.57
CA ILE A 77 -8.37 -4.54 14.62
C ILE A 77 -7.72 -5.32 15.76
N VAL A 78 -6.40 -5.25 15.90
CA VAL A 78 -5.66 -5.94 16.96
C VAL A 78 -6.13 -5.46 18.34
N LEU A 79 -6.23 -4.14 18.54
CA LEU A 79 -6.72 -3.54 19.79
C LEU A 79 -8.15 -3.97 20.11
N HIS A 80 -9.03 -4.01 19.12
CA HIS A 80 -10.41 -4.45 19.28
C HIS A 80 -10.48 -5.92 19.75
N ASN A 81 -9.66 -6.80 19.18
CA ASN A 81 -9.60 -8.21 19.60
C ASN A 81 -9.03 -8.37 21.02
N PHE A 82 -7.98 -7.63 21.38
CA PHE A 82 -7.43 -7.65 22.73
C PHE A 82 -8.43 -7.13 23.77
N GLN A 83 -9.18 -6.06 23.46
CA GLN A 83 -10.22 -5.52 24.34
C GLN A 83 -11.36 -6.53 24.56
N ALA A 84 -11.80 -7.22 23.50
CA ALA A 84 -12.83 -8.25 23.59
C ALA A 84 -12.36 -9.46 24.44
N LEU A 85 -11.08 -9.81 24.37
CA LEU A 85 -10.51 -10.87 25.20
C LEU A 85 -10.48 -10.46 26.68
N VAL A 86 -9.98 -9.26 26.99
CA VAL A 86 -9.91 -8.73 28.36
C VAL A 86 -11.31 -8.60 28.98
N SER A 87 -12.31 -8.14 28.22
CA SER A 87 -13.68 -8.05 28.72
C SER A 87 -14.29 -9.43 29.00
N ALA A 88 -14.04 -10.43 28.14
CA ALA A 88 -14.49 -11.81 28.36
C ALA A 88 -13.89 -12.43 29.63
N PHE A 89 -12.58 -12.26 29.87
CA PHE A 89 -11.93 -12.71 31.11
C PHE A 89 -12.47 -11.99 32.35
N CYS A 90 -12.70 -10.68 32.27
CA CYS A 90 -13.30 -9.91 33.37
C CYS A 90 -14.71 -10.40 33.72
N SER A 91 -15.56 -10.63 32.71
CA SER A 91 -16.90 -11.18 32.91
C SER A 91 -16.89 -12.60 33.48
N LEU A 92 -15.96 -13.47 33.06
CA LEU A 92 -15.88 -14.84 33.56
C LEU A 92 -15.39 -14.91 35.00
N LEU A 93 -14.50 -14.01 35.40
CA LEU A 93 -14.00 -13.89 36.78
C LEU A 93 -15.06 -13.31 37.72
N MET A 94 -15.97 -12.46 37.21
CA MET A 94 -17.13 -11.97 37.96
C MET A 94 -18.25 -13.00 38.17
N VAL A 95 -18.33 -14.07 37.37
CA VAL A 95 -19.29 -15.17 37.57
C VAL A 95 -18.80 -16.17 38.63
N HIS A 96 -17.52 -16.11 39.00
CA HIS A 96 -16.89 -17.00 39.97
C HIS A 96 -16.73 -16.41 41.38
N PHE A 97 -17.36 -15.27 41.69
CA PHE A 97 -17.47 -14.69 43.03
C PHE A 97 -18.92 -14.37 43.39
#